data_AF-A0A4Q4CV37-F1
#
_entry.id   AF-A0A4Q4CV37-F1
#
_cell.length_a   1.000
_cell.length_b   1.000
_cell.length_c   1.000
_cell.angle_alpha   90.00
_cell.angle_beta   90.00
_cell.angle_gamma   90.00
#
_symmetry.space_group_name_H-M   'P 1'
#
loop_
_entity.id
_entity.type
_entity.pdbx_description
1 polymer ?
#
loop_
_entity_poly.entity_id
_entity_poly.type
_entity_poly.pdbx_seq_one_letter_code
_entity_poly.pdbx_strand_id
1 'polypeptide(L)'
;MSAPRAQLNAEETAAIDRVRRRVAAVGFFMVAIHGVLGLIGVAHVVKGQGRSDDAVVLLVMSAFVAEILVAVVRLILARRPLTPLWAALALLPTALGFLWVF
;
A
#
# COMPACT_ATOMS: atom_id res chain seq x y z
N MET A 1 5.36 -45.07 1.58
CA MET A 1 5.85 -44.38 2.80
C MET A 1 4.83 -43.31 3.15
N SER A 2 4.11 -43.45 4.27
CA SER A 2 3.19 -42.43 4.79
C SER A 2 4.01 -41.31 5.46
N ALA A 3 3.76 -40.06 5.09
CA ALA A 3 4.37 -38.92 5.77
C ALA A 3 3.95 -38.91 7.26
N PRO A 4 4.88 -38.68 8.21
CA PRO A 4 4.54 -38.54 9.62
C PRO A 4 3.48 -37.45 9.82
N ARG A 5 2.39 -37.74 10.56
CA ARG A 5 1.27 -36.80 10.81
C ARG A 5 1.71 -35.40 11.27
N ALA A 6 2.81 -35.30 12.00
CA ALA A 6 3.37 -34.03 12.46
C ALA A 6 3.85 -33.12 11.31
N GLN A 7 4.38 -33.70 10.22
CA GLN A 7 4.81 -32.94 9.04
C GLN A 7 3.61 -32.40 8.26
N LEU A 8 2.56 -33.22 8.08
CA LEU A 8 1.31 -32.79 7.46
C LEU A 8 0.67 -31.61 8.21
N ASN A 9 0.61 -31.68 9.54
CA ASN A 9 0.06 -30.60 10.37
C ASN A 9 0.87 -29.28 10.24
N ALA A 10 2.21 -29.37 10.12
CA ALA A 10 3.06 -28.20 9.95
C ALA A 10 2.89 -27.55 8.57
N GLU A 11 2.78 -28.36 7.51
CA GLU A 11 2.54 -27.89 6.15
C GLU A 11 1.16 -27.23 5.99
N GLU A 12 0.12 -27.84 6.57
CA GLU A 12 -1.24 -27.29 6.61
C GLU A 12 -1.28 -25.96 7.37
N THR A 13 -0.64 -25.89 8.54
CA THR A 13 -0.56 -24.65 9.33
C THR A 13 0.15 -23.55 8.54
N ALA A 14 1.26 -23.87 7.88
CA ALA A 14 1.99 -22.92 7.05
C ALA A 14 1.16 -22.45 5.83
N ALA A 15 0.34 -23.33 5.25
CA ALA A 15 -0.57 -22.98 4.16
C ALA A 15 -1.66 -22.01 4.63
N ILE A 16 -2.31 -22.27 5.76
CA ILE A 16 -3.32 -21.39 6.36
C ILE A 16 -2.71 -20.01 6.66
N ASP A 17 -1.52 -19.99 7.24
CA ASP A 17 -0.81 -18.77 7.58
C ASP A 17 -0.49 -17.89 6.35
N ARG A 18 -0.13 -18.52 5.22
CA ARG A 18 0.07 -17.81 3.95
C ARG A 18 -1.21 -17.16 3.46
N VAL A 19 -2.34 -17.87 3.52
CA VAL A 19 -3.64 -17.33 3.13
C VAL A 19 -4.05 -16.19 4.05
N ARG A 20 -3.94 -16.38 5.36
CA ARG A 20 -4.26 -15.35 6.37
C ARG A 20 -3.49 -14.06 6.15
N ARG A 21 -2.17 -14.15 5.90
CA ARG A 21 -1.34 -12.97 5.59
C ARG A 21 -1.79 -12.26 4.31
N ARG A 22 -2.12 -13.00 3.25
CA ARG A 22 -2.62 -12.40 1.99
C ARG A 22 -3.95 -11.69 2.17
N VAL A 23 -4.90 -12.33 2.86
CA VAL A 23 -6.22 -11.73 3.14
C VAL A 23 -6.05 -10.46 3.98
N ALA A 24 -5.21 -10.49 5.02
CA ALA A 24 -4.92 -9.31 5.82
C ALA A 24 -4.26 -8.18 4.99
N ALA A 25 -3.31 -8.52 4.12
CA ALA A 25 -2.65 -7.55 3.26
C ALA A 25 -3.62 -6.88 2.27
N VAL A 26 -4.50 -7.67 1.65
CA VAL A 26 -5.53 -7.15 0.73
C VAL A 26 -6.54 -6.28 1.48
N GLY A 27 -7.03 -6.74 2.64
CA GLY A 27 -7.98 -5.96 3.45
C GLY A 27 -7.38 -4.63 3.91
N PHE A 28 -6.14 -4.64 4.40
CA PHE A 28 -5.42 -3.42 4.75
C PHE A 28 -5.24 -2.50 3.54
N PHE A 29 -4.80 -3.04 2.40
CA PHE A 29 -4.61 -2.26 1.17
C PHE A 29 -5.91 -1.57 0.75
N MET A 30 -7.03 -2.30 0.73
CA MET A 30 -8.34 -1.74 0.33
C MET A 30 -8.73 -0.55 1.21
N VAL A 31 -8.46 -0.57 2.51
CA VAL A 31 -8.76 0.57 3.38
C VAL A 31 -7.73 1.69 3.20
N ALA A 32 -6.45 1.38 3.31
CA ALA A 32 -5.38 2.37 3.37
C ALA A 32 -5.21 3.16 2.06
N ILE A 33 -5.52 2.58 0.90
CA ILE A 33 -5.39 3.26 -0.39
C ILE A 33 -6.29 4.50 -0.50
N HIS A 34 -7.41 4.53 0.24
CA HIS A 34 -8.29 5.70 0.31
C HIS A 34 -7.57 6.92 0.88
N GLY A 35 -6.58 6.75 1.76
CA GLY A 35 -5.77 7.85 2.27
C GLY A 35 -4.96 8.51 1.15
N VAL A 36 -4.35 7.70 0.27
CA VAL A 36 -3.58 8.20 -0.88
C VAL A 36 -4.49 8.91 -1.88
N LEU A 37 -5.58 8.25 -2.30
CA LEU A 37 -6.52 8.80 -3.29
C LEU A 37 -7.28 10.02 -2.74
N GLY A 38 -7.64 9.99 -1.46
CA GLY A 38 -8.31 11.10 -0.78
C GLY A 38 -7.44 12.35 -0.74
N LEU A 39 -6.15 12.21 -0.41
CA LEU A 39 -5.22 13.34 -0.44
C LEU A 39 -5.08 13.96 -1.83
N ILE A 40 -5.01 13.12 -2.88
CA ILE A 40 -4.97 13.59 -4.27
C ILE A 40 -6.27 14.31 -4.65
N GLY A 41 -7.42 13.75 -4.28
CA GLY A 41 -8.73 14.38 -4.53
C GLY A 41 -8.87 15.74 -3.84
N VAL A 42 -8.44 15.85 -2.58
CA VAL A 42 -8.43 17.13 -1.85
C VAL A 42 -7.43 18.10 -2.50
N ALA A 43 -6.26 17.64 -2.95
CA ALA A 43 -5.29 18.47 -3.66
C ALA A 43 -5.90 19.12 -4.92
N HIS A 44 -6.67 18.35 -5.71
CA HIS A 44 -7.40 18.86 -6.86
C HIS A 44 -8.41 19.95 -6.48
N VAL A 45 -9.19 19.72 -5.41
CA VAL A 45 -10.19 20.70 -4.93
C VAL A 45 -9.52 22.00 -4.49
N VAL A 46 -8.48 21.93 -3.65
CA VAL A 46 -7.82 23.15 -3.13
C VAL A 46 -7.04 23.89 -4.22
N LYS A 47 -6.50 23.17 -5.21
CA LYS A 47 -5.90 23.78 -6.41
C LYS A 47 -6.94 24.62 -7.17
N GLY A 48 -8.16 24.09 -7.35
CA GLY A 48 -9.29 24.83 -7.94
C GLY A 48 -9.72 26.08 -7.16
N GLN A 49 -9.31 26.19 -5.89
CA GLN A 49 -9.53 27.37 -5.03
C GLN A 49 -8.35 28.36 -5.07
N GLY A 50 -7.38 28.16 -5.98
CA GLY A 50 -6.18 29.01 -6.09
C GLY A 50 -5.08 28.69 -5.07
N ARG A 51 -5.28 27.69 -4.20
CA ARG A 51 -4.34 27.31 -3.13
C ARG A 51 -3.31 26.29 -3.64
N SER A 52 -2.46 26.75 -4.55
CA SER A 52 -1.49 25.88 -5.25
C SER A 52 -0.48 25.24 -4.30
N ASP A 53 0.00 25.98 -3.30
CA ASP A 53 1.00 25.48 -2.35
C ASP A 53 0.43 24.35 -1.50
N ASP A 54 -0.83 24.49 -1.03
CA ASP A 54 -1.53 23.45 -0.27
C ASP A 54 -1.76 22.19 -1.11
N ALA A 55 -2.08 22.34 -2.40
CA ALA A 55 -2.22 21.21 -3.32
C ALA A 55 -0.90 20.44 -3.45
N VAL A 56 0.25 21.12 -3.57
CA VAL A 56 1.56 20.48 -3.60
C VAL A 56 1.84 19.73 -2.30
N VAL A 57 1.59 20.36 -1.15
CA VAL A 57 1.79 19.73 0.17
C VAL A 57 0.97 18.44 0.29
N LEU A 58 -0.31 18.46 -0.14
CA LEU A 58 -1.17 17.28 -0.09
C LEU A 58 -0.69 16.16 -1.01
N LEU A 59 -0.20 16.48 -2.20
CA LEU A 59 0.40 15.49 -3.10
C LEU A 59 1.67 14.89 -2.51
N VAL A 60 2.55 15.71 -1.93
CA VAL A 60 3.75 15.22 -1.22
C VAL A 60 3.35 14.30 -0.06
N MET A 61 2.35 14.67 0.73
CA MET A 61 1.83 13.81 1.80
C MET A 61 1.25 12.51 1.26
N SER A 62 0.60 12.51 0.10
CA SER A 62 0.10 11.29 -0.54
C SER A 62 1.22 10.31 -0.87
N ALA A 63 2.39 10.79 -1.31
CA ALA A 63 3.56 9.96 -1.58
C ALA A 63 4.07 9.28 -0.29
N PHE A 64 4.19 10.04 0.80
CA PHE A 64 4.59 9.47 2.10
C PHE A 64 3.62 8.39 2.58
N VAL A 65 2.30 8.63 2.46
CA VAL A 65 1.30 7.64 2.83
C VAL A 65 1.38 6.39 1.94
N ALA A 66 1.66 6.56 0.63
CA ALA A 66 1.83 5.43 -0.27
C ALA A 66 3.05 4.56 0.08
N GLU A 67 4.17 5.18 0.46
CA GLU A 67 5.37 4.48 0.93
C GLU A 67 5.12 3.70 2.23
N ILE A 68 4.40 4.31 3.19
CA ILE A 68 4.00 3.62 4.41
C ILE A 68 3.09 2.44 4.10
N LEU A 69 2.11 2.64 3.22
CA LEU A 69 1.17 1.61 2.80
C LEU A 69 1.91 0.40 2.19
N VAL A 70 2.84 0.63 1.24
CA VAL A 70 3.57 -0.48 0.62
C VAL A 70 4.48 -1.18 1.62
N ALA A 71 5.11 -0.44 2.54
CA ALA A 71 5.94 -1.03 3.59
C ALA A 71 5.12 -1.94 4.52
N VAL A 72 3.96 -1.48 4.97
CA VAL A 72 3.07 -2.26 5.86
C VAL A 72 2.52 -3.50 5.15
N VAL A 73 2.03 -3.36 3.91
CA VAL A 73 1.56 -4.51 3.10
C VAL A 73 2.66 -5.56 2.99
N ARG A 74 3.91 -5.14 2.75
CA ARG A 74 5.03 -6.07 2.62
C ARG A 74 5.44 -6.71 3.93
N LEU A 75 5.36 -5.99 5.05
CA LEU A 75 5.54 -6.57 6.39
C LEU A 75 4.48 -7.64 6.67
N ILE A 76 3.21 -7.38 6.37
CA ILE A 76 2.12 -8.36 6.53
C ILE A 76 2.40 -9.62 5.71
N LEU A 77 2.92 -9.47 4.49
CA LEU A 77 3.30 -10.58 3.62
C LEU A 77 4.63 -11.26 4.00
N ALA A 78 5.24 -10.88 5.12
CA ALA A 78 6.55 -11.36 5.57
C ALA A 78 7.66 -11.19 4.51
N ARG A 79 7.63 -10.08 3.78
CA ARG A 79 8.66 -9.66 2.82
C ARG A 79 9.44 -8.47 3.38
N ARG A 80 10.63 -8.21 2.84
CA ARG A 80 11.40 -6.99 3.17
C ARG A 80 10.52 -5.74 2.93
N PRO A 81 10.36 -4.81 3.87
CA PRO A 81 9.37 -3.73 3.78
C PRO A 81 9.62 -2.80 2.59
N LEU A 82 10.88 -2.36 2.42
CA LEU A 82 11.27 -1.42 1.37
C LEU A 82 12.21 -2.11 0.38
N THR A 83 11.83 -2.09 -0.89
CA THR A 83 12.69 -2.47 -2.01
C THR A 83 12.48 -1.42 -3.11
N PRO A 84 13.53 -0.99 -3.83
CA PRO A 84 13.44 0.13 -4.77
C PRO A 84 12.29 0.01 -5.77
N LEU A 85 12.07 -1.19 -6.32
CA LEU A 85 10.97 -1.46 -7.24
C LEU A 85 9.60 -1.12 -6.64
N TRP A 86 9.34 -1.53 -5.40
CA TRP A 86 8.03 -1.38 -4.78
C TRP A 86 7.79 0.02 -4.21
N ALA A 87 8.85 0.68 -3.77
CA ALA A 87 8.80 2.11 -3.44
C ALA A 87 8.42 2.91 -4.70
N ALA A 88 9.13 2.69 -5.81
CA ALA A 88 8.81 3.35 -7.08
C ALA A 88 7.37 3.06 -7.56
N LEU A 89 6.90 1.81 -7.44
CA LEU A 89 5.51 1.46 -7.78
C LEU A 89 4.49 2.13 -6.85
N ALA A 90 4.80 2.29 -5.56
CA ALA A 90 3.92 2.95 -4.60
C ALA A 90 3.69 4.42 -4.95
N LEU A 91 4.65 5.07 -5.61
CA LEU A 91 4.53 6.46 -6.03
C LEU A 91 3.66 6.66 -7.29
N LEU A 92 3.28 5.60 -8.01
CA LEU A 92 2.49 5.72 -9.25
C LEU A 92 1.18 6.50 -9.07
N PRO A 93 0.32 6.23 -8.06
CA PRO A 93 -0.90 6.99 -7.87
C PRO A 93 -0.62 8.48 -7.62
N THR A 94 0.42 8.81 -6.85
CA THR A 94 0.80 10.20 -6.57
C THR A 94 1.33 10.90 -7.82
N ALA A 95 2.15 10.22 -8.64
CA ALA A 95 2.64 10.77 -9.90
C ALA A 95 1.49 11.06 -10.89
N LEU A 96 0.54 10.12 -11.00
CA LEU A 96 -0.68 10.33 -11.80
C LEU A 96 -1.55 11.45 -11.23
N GLY A 97 -1.66 11.53 -9.90
CA GLY A 97 -2.34 12.62 -9.20
C GLY A 97 -1.70 13.98 -9.49
N PHE A 98 -0.38 14.05 -9.53
CA PHE A 98 0.34 15.27 -9.89
C PHE A 98 0.00 15.74 -11.31
N LEU A 99 0.06 14.83 -12.29
CA LEU A 99 -0.32 15.11 -13.70
C LEU A 99 -1.81 15.47 -13.87
N TRP A 100 -2.67 15.03 -12.95
CA TRP A 100 -4.09 15.36 -12.99
C TRP A 100 -4.39 16.72 -12.35
N VAL A 101 -3.64 17.10 -11.32
CA VAL A 101 -3.84 18.38 -10.60
C VAL A 101 -3.14 19.55 -11.29
N PHE A 102 -2.05 19.30 -12.02
CA PHE A 102 -1.21 20.31 -12.67
C PHE A 102 -1.01 19.99 -14.15
#